data_AF-A0A2M7KIV7-F1
#
_entry.id   AF-A0A2M7KIV7-F1
#
_cell.length_a   1.000
_cell.length_b   1.000
_cell.length_c   1.000
_cell.angle_alpha   90.00
_cell.angle_beta   90.00
_cell.angle_gamma   90.00
#
_symmetry.space_group_name_H-M   'P 1'
#
loop_
_entity.id
_entity.type
_entity.pdbx_description
1 polymer ?
#
loop_
_entity_poly.entity_id
_entity_poly.type
_entity_poly.pdbx_seq_one_letter_code
_entity_poly.pdbx_strand_id
1 'polypeptide(L)'
;MKCHQCQHEMVSGYSSANTGLSWIEEEQFRSFAFLDKDLSEAGLKKLFPWKGEYFKAAHCPHCRIVLIDYSQRHDRKAVEAEIEAE
;
A
#
# COMPACT_ATOMS: atom_id res chain seq x y z
N MET A 1 -11.33 6.25 -7.89
CA MET A 1 -12.07 5.19 -8.66
C MET A 1 -13.32 4.77 -7.90
N LYS A 2 -14.38 4.28 -8.56
CA LYS A 2 -15.62 3.85 -7.86
C LYS A 2 -15.64 2.36 -7.51
N CYS A 3 -16.17 2.03 -6.33
CA CYS A 3 -16.36 0.66 -5.89
C CYS A 3 -17.40 -0.06 -6.77
N HIS A 4 -17.03 -1.23 -7.33
CA HIS A 4 -17.93 -2.01 -8.18
C HIS A 4 -19.20 -2.50 -7.45
N GLN A 5 -19.14 -2.63 -6.11
CA GLN A 5 -20.28 -3.11 -5.31
C GLN A 5 -21.23 -1.99 -4.88
N CYS A 6 -20.73 -0.89 -4.32
CA CYS A 6 -21.56 0.18 -3.75
C CYS A 6 -21.48 1.53 -4.47
N GLN A 7 -20.66 1.64 -5.53
CA GLN A 7 -20.42 2.88 -6.29
C GLN A 7 -19.84 4.05 -5.51
N HIS A 8 -19.49 3.85 -4.23
CA HIS A 8 -18.78 4.84 -3.42
C HIS A 8 -17.36 5.08 -3.95
N GLU A 9 -16.84 6.29 -3.74
CA GLU A 9 -15.47 6.63 -4.13
C GLU A 9 -14.49 5.80 -3.28
N MET A 10 -13.50 5.22 -3.93
CA MET A 10 -12.46 4.45 -3.28
C MET A 10 -11.26 5.34 -3.01
N VAL A 11 -10.61 5.08 -1.87
CA VAL A 11 -9.39 5.76 -1.42
C VAL A 11 -8.18 5.06 -2.04
N SER A 12 -7.35 5.82 -2.73
CA SER A 12 -6.12 5.32 -3.33
C SER A 12 -5.05 5.01 -2.26
N GLY A 13 -4.16 4.08 -2.59
CA GLY A 13 -3.17 3.57 -1.66
C GLY A 13 -2.27 2.54 -2.30
N TYR A 14 -1.54 1.83 -1.44
CA TYR A 14 -0.61 0.79 -1.84
C TYR A 14 -0.75 -0.43 -0.93
N SER A 15 -0.57 -1.61 -1.51
CA SER A 15 -0.47 -2.88 -0.79
C SER A 15 0.96 -3.38 -0.81
N SER A 16 1.47 -3.90 0.31
CA SER A 16 2.75 -4.62 0.27
C SER A 16 2.63 -5.86 -0.60
N ALA A 17 3.64 -6.10 -1.42
CA ALA A 17 3.75 -7.32 -2.22
C ALA A 17 4.07 -8.56 -1.36
N ASN A 18 4.60 -8.36 -0.16
CA ASN A 18 4.98 -9.45 0.75
C ASN A 18 3.81 -9.92 1.63
N THR A 19 2.77 -9.10 1.78
CA THR A 19 1.59 -9.38 2.60
C THR A 19 0.34 -8.93 1.87
N GLY A 20 -0.35 -9.84 1.20
CA GLY A 20 -1.57 -9.53 0.41
C GLY A 20 -2.77 -9.02 1.21
N LEU A 21 -2.62 -8.79 2.51
CA LEU A 21 -3.64 -8.22 3.41
C LEU A 21 -3.24 -6.85 3.99
N SER A 22 -2.07 -6.30 3.64
CA SER A 22 -1.67 -4.96 4.06
C SER A 22 -2.16 -3.93 3.03
N TRP A 23 -2.81 -2.87 3.47
CA TRP A 23 -3.15 -1.71 2.66
C TRP A 23 -2.79 -0.45 3.44
N ILE A 24 -2.20 0.52 2.74
CA ILE A 24 -1.75 1.79 3.30
C ILE A 24 -2.25 2.90 2.37
N GLU A 25 -2.85 3.94 2.95
CA GLU A 25 -3.29 5.11 2.21
C GLU A 25 -2.09 5.92 1.67
N GLU A 26 -2.25 6.60 0.54
CA GLU A 26 -1.18 7.42 -0.05
C GLU A 26 -0.66 8.49 0.90
N GLU A 27 -1.56 9.14 1.65
CA GLU A 27 -1.18 10.15 2.65
C GLU A 27 -0.35 9.54 3.79
N GLN A 28 -0.68 8.31 4.19
CA GLN A 28 0.07 7.60 5.22
C GLN A 28 1.47 7.20 4.76
N PHE A 29 1.65 6.96 3.46
CA PHE A 29 2.97 6.74 2.85
C PHE A 29 3.90 7.95 3.00
N ARG A 30 3.35 9.18 3.02
CA ARG A 30 4.13 10.41 3.26
C ARG A 30 4.63 10.48 4.71
N SER A 31 3.92 9.84 5.65
CA SER A 31 4.32 9.78 7.05
C SER A 31 5.20 8.54 7.30
N PHE A 32 6.47 8.77 7.60
CA PHE A 32 7.50 7.76 7.90
C PHE A 32 7.12 6.68 8.97
N ALA A 33 5.98 6.80 9.65
CA ALA A 33 5.63 6.08 10.87
C ALA A 33 5.17 4.62 10.70
N PHE A 34 4.77 4.18 9.50
CA PHE A 34 4.29 2.80 9.30
C PHE A 34 5.36 1.79 8.87
N LEU A 35 6.53 2.26 8.44
CA LEU A 35 7.58 1.39 7.91
C LEU A 35 8.16 0.43 8.96
N ASP A 36 8.24 0.87 10.22
CA ASP A 36 8.81 0.04 11.28
C ASP A 36 7.78 -0.91 11.89
N LYS A 37 6.48 -0.57 11.93
CA LYS A 37 5.54 -1.41 12.70
C LYS A 37 5.22 -2.73 11.99
N ASP A 38 4.86 -2.70 10.71
CA ASP A 38 4.48 -3.92 9.98
C ASP A 38 5.70 -4.79 9.61
N LEU A 39 6.87 -4.19 9.34
CA LEU A 39 8.09 -4.94 9.01
C LEU A 39 8.85 -5.42 10.26
N SER A 40 8.80 -4.70 11.39
CA SER A 40 9.48 -5.15 12.62
C SER A 40 8.73 -6.26 13.36
N GLU A 41 7.42 -6.41 13.13
CA GLU A 41 6.60 -7.50 13.67
C GLU A 41 6.66 -8.78 12.81
N ALA A 42 7.11 -8.69 11.55
CA ALA A 42 7.28 -9.81 10.63
C ALA A 42 8.61 -10.60 10.84
N GLY A 43 8.80 -11.18 12.04
CA GLY A 43 9.76 -12.26 12.31
C GLY A 43 11.25 -11.95 12.07
N LEU A 44 12.10 -13.01 11.97
CA LEU A 44 13.58 -13.03 11.91
C LEU A 44 14.27 -12.12 10.86
N LYS A 45 13.51 -11.32 10.11
CA LYS A 45 13.96 -10.42 9.04
C LYS A 45 14.51 -9.07 9.52
N LYS A 46 14.63 -8.84 10.83
CA LYS A 46 15.21 -7.63 11.45
C LYS A 46 16.67 -7.32 11.07
N LEU A 47 17.38 -8.24 10.41
CA LEU A 47 18.82 -8.13 10.15
C LEU A 47 19.21 -7.68 8.75
N PHE A 48 18.25 -7.54 7.82
CA PHE A 48 18.54 -7.07 6.47
C PHE A 48 17.57 -5.95 6.06
N PRO A 49 18.06 -4.86 5.44
CA PRO A 49 17.20 -3.83 4.84
C PRO A 49 16.46 -4.43 3.65
N TRP A 50 15.35 -5.13 3.92
CA TRP A 50 14.55 -5.72 2.88
C TRP A 50 13.81 -4.59 2.16
N LYS A 51 14.06 -4.46 0.86
CA LYS A 51 13.37 -3.49 0.02
C LYS A 51 11.88 -3.85 0.00
N GLY A 52 11.05 -3.01 0.61
CA GLY A 52 9.60 -3.14 0.49
C GLY A 52 9.20 -2.98 -0.97
N GLU A 53 8.47 -3.96 -1.49
CA GLU A 53 7.81 -3.91 -2.80
C GLU A 53 6.32 -3.66 -2.57
N TYR A 54 5.71 -2.88 -3.46
CA TYR A 54 4.33 -2.41 -3.33
C TYR A 54 3.58 -2.52 -4.66
N PHE A 55 2.27 -2.69 -4.56
CA PHE A 55 1.31 -2.64 -5.66
C PHE A 55 0.36 -1.47 -5.44
N LYS A 56 -0.08 -0.81 -6.52
CA LYS A 56 -1.18 0.15 -6.43
C LYS A 56 -2.43 -0.55 -5.93
N ALA A 57 -3.17 0.11 -5.06
CA ALA A 57 -4.39 -0.42 -4.51
C ALA A 57 -5.41 0.67 -4.25
N ALA A 58 -6.67 0.28 -4.15
CA ALA A 58 -7.74 1.18 -3.73
C ALA A 58 -8.64 0.47 -2.72
N HIS A 59 -9.03 1.18 -1.67
CA HIS A 59 -9.89 0.68 -0.62
C HIS A 59 -11.25 1.37 -0.65
N CYS A 60 -12.32 0.59 -0.62
CA CYS A 60 -13.67 1.10 -0.42
C CYS A 60 -13.98 1.14 1.09
N PRO A 61 -14.09 2.33 1.72
CA PRO A 61 -14.32 2.43 3.17
C PRO A 61 -15.69 1.88 3.59
N HIS A 62 -16.66 1.85 2.67
CA HIS A 62 -18.01 1.37 2.93
C HIS A 62 -18.13 -0.16 2.85
N CYS A 63 -17.63 -0.76 1.76
CA CYS A 63 -17.69 -2.21 1.54
C CYS A 63 -16.54 -2.99 2.19
N ARG A 64 -15.50 -2.31 2.68
CA ARG A 64 -14.26 -2.93 3.20
C ARG A 64 -13.58 -3.84 2.16
N ILE A 65 -13.69 -3.46 0.89
CA ILE A 65 -13.05 -4.15 -0.24
C ILE A 65 -11.77 -3.40 -0.59
N VAL A 66 -10.69 -4.16 -0.79
CA VAL A 66 -9.45 -3.66 -1.38
C VAL A 66 -9.32 -4.24 -2.78
N LEU A 67 -9.07 -3.39 -3.77
CA LEU A 67 -8.68 -3.78 -5.12
C LEU A 67 -7.18 -3.55 -5.25
N ILE A 68 -6.44 -4.58 -5.64
CA ILE A 68 -4.99 -4.51 -5.82
C ILE A 68 -4.68 -4.70 -7.31
N ASP A 69 -3.91 -3.77 -7.87
CA ASP A 69 -3.41 -3.87 -9.23
C ASP A 69 -2.03 -4.57 -9.24
N TYR A 70 -2.02 -5.82 -9.69
CA TYR A 70 -0.82 -6.64 -9.78
C TYR A 70 0.00 -6.42 -11.06
N SER A 71 -0.39 -5.47 -11.91
CA SER A 71 0.28 -5.22 -13.21
C SER A 71 1.71 -4.70 -13.04
N GLN A 72 1.99 -3.92 -12.00
CA GLN A 72 3.28 -3.29 -11.76
C GLN A 72 3.70 -3.37 -10.31
N ARG A 73 4.97 -3.75 -10.08
CA ARG A 73 5.62 -3.65 -8.77
C ARG A 73 6.38 -2.35 -8.67
N HIS A 74 6.22 -1.68 -7.55
CA HIS A 74 6.89 -0.43 -7.21
C HIS A 74 7.81 -0.69 -6.03
N ASP A 75 9.04 -0.18 -6.09
CA ASP A 75 9.84 -0.01 -4.89
C ASP A 75 9.40 1.28 -4.17
N ARG A 76 9.93 1.49 -2.96
CA ARG A 76 9.60 2.68 -2.17
C ARG A 76 9.85 4.00 -2.92
N LYS A 77 10.96 4.11 -3.66
CA LYS A 77 11.30 5.37 -4.35
C LYS A 77 10.34 5.66 -5.49
N ALA A 78 9.91 4.61 -6.20
CA ALA A 78 8.90 4.73 -7.24
C ALA A 78 7.54 5.16 -6.65
N VAL A 79 7.13 4.60 -5.51
CA VAL A 79 5.91 5.02 -4.81
C VAL A 79 5.98 6.48 -4.38
N GLU A 80 7.08 6.89 -3.73
CA GLU A 80 7.28 8.28 -3.29
C GLU A 80 7.23 9.27 -4.48
N ALA A 81 7.88 8.93 -5.60
CA ALA A 81 7.88 9.76 -6.80
C ALA A 81 6.49 9.89 -7.45
N GLU A 82 5.66 8.83 -7.40
CA GLU A 82 4.29 8.87 -7.92
C GLU A 82 3.39 9.75 -7.05
N ILE A 83 3.49 9.62 -5.72
CA ILE A 83 2.72 10.41 -4.76
C ILE A 83 3.08 11.92 -4.84
N GLU A 84 4.31 12.26 -5.23
CA GLU A 84 4.74 13.65 -5.44
C GLU A 84 4.29 14.23 -6.80
N ALA A 85 3.95 13.38 -7.76
CA ALA A 85 3.53 13.77 -9.10
C ALA A 85 2.01 14.01 -9.23
N GLU A 86 1.22 13.58 -8.25
CA GLU A 86 -0.24 13.74 -8.14
C GLU A 86 -0.63 14.98 -7.30
#